data_AF-J9ELB8-F1
#
_entry.id   AF-J9ELB8-F1
#
_cell.length_a   1.000
_cell.length_b   1.000
_cell.length_c   1.000
_cell.angle_alpha   90.00
_cell.angle_beta   90.00
_cell.angle_gamma   90.00
#
_symmetry.space_group_name_H-M   'P 1'
#
loop_
_entity.id
_entity.type
_entity.pdbx_description
1 polymer ?
#
loop_
_entity_poly.entity_id
_entity_poly.type
_entity_poly.pdbx_seq_one_letter_code
_entity_poly.pdbx_strand_id
1 'polypeptide(L)'
;EKELQRRTDPLARQLDNVMHCLKSYLKQRNTKSINYFEFCFHPTDFSRSVANAFYTSFLLKENKVGLHIGDDNMPRLSLIGNAERKALENSTEQDNRGVISFSYSDWQETVKLLNIREPVIIDH
;
A
#
# COMPACT_ATOMS: atom_id res chain seq x y z
N GLU A 1 12.87 -9.96 -24.64
CA GLU A 1 13.78 -9.10 -23.84
C GLU A 1 13.07 -8.19 -22.84
N LYS A 2 12.13 -7.33 -23.23
CA LYS A 2 11.42 -6.40 -22.29
C LYS A 2 10.74 -7.09 -21.10
N GLU A 3 10.18 -8.29 -21.28
CA GLU A 3 9.58 -9.07 -20.19
C GLU A 3 10.63 -9.76 -19.29
N LEU A 4 11.76 -10.16 -19.86
CA LEU A 4 12.87 -10.76 -19.12
C LEU A 4 13.57 -9.70 -18.25
N GLN A 5 13.68 -8.47 -18.74
CA GLN A 5 14.25 -7.34 -18.01
C GLN A 5 13.33 -6.83 -16.89
N ARG A 6 12.00 -6.88 -17.08
CA ARG A 6 11.03 -6.67 -15.99
C ARG A 6 11.18 -7.71 -14.87
N ARG A 7 11.51 -8.96 -15.18
CA ARG A 7 11.72 -10.01 -14.17
C ARG A 7 12.99 -9.81 -13.32
N THR A 8 14.00 -9.12 -13.85
CA THR A 8 15.26 -8.87 -13.12
C THR A 8 15.29 -7.54 -12.36
N ASP A 9 14.37 -6.62 -12.66
CA ASP A 9 14.31 -5.30 -12.02
C ASP A 9 13.98 -5.44 -10.51
N PRO A 10 14.89 -5.01 -9.60
CA PRO A 10 14.64 -5.04 -8.16
C PRO A 10 13.40 -4.23 -7.75
N LEU A 11 13.12 -3.10 -8.41
CA LEU A 11 11.95 -2.28 -8.11
C LEU A 11 10.66 -3.00 -8.50
N ALA A 12 10.63 -3.59 -9.70
CA ALA A 12 9.46 -4.35 -10.17
C ALA A 12 9.12 -5.51 -9.22
N ARG A 13 10.15 -6.24 -8.74
CA ARG A 13 9.96 -7.32 -7.75
C ARG A 13 9.36 -6.82 -6.44
N GLN A 14 9.79 -5.66 -5.95
CA GLN A 14 9.24 -5.07 -4.72
C GLN A 14 7.79 -4.63 -4.90
N LEU A 15 7.45 -4.02 -6.05
CA LEU A 15 6.06 -3.65 -6.36
C LEU A 15 5.15 -4.87 -6.49
N ASP A 16 5.64 -5.94 -7.13
CA ASP A 16 4.93 -7.21 -7.24
C ASP A 16 4.73 -7.87 -5.87
N ASN A 17 5.74 -7.81 -5.00
CA ASN A 17 5.66 -8.31 -3.62
C ASN A 17 4.60 -7.57 -2.79
N VAL A 18 4.64 -6.24 -2.78
CA VAL A 18 3.66 -5.41 -2.05
C VAL A 18 2.24 -5.69 -2.56
N MET A 19 2.06 -5.76 -3.88
CA MET A 19 0.77 -6.10 -4.49
C MET A 19 0.31 -7.51 -4.11
N HIS A 20 1.22 -8.48 -4.06
CA HIS A 20 0.94 -9.85 -3.62
C HIS A 20 0.47 -9.87 -2.17
N CYS A 21 1.21 -9.22 -1.26
CA CYS A 21 0.88 -9.13 0.16
C CYS A 21 -0.51 -8.50 0.38
N LEU A 22 -0.83 -7.41 -0.32
CA LEU A 22 -2.15 -6.77 -0.23
C LEU A 22 -3.26 -7.73 -0.65
N LYS A 23 -3.13 -8.36 -1.82
CA LYS A 23 -4.13 -9.33 -2.32
C LYS A 23 -4.32 -10.50 -1.37
N SER A 24 -3.22 -11.05 -0.87
CA SER A 24 -3.23 -12.18 0.07
C SER A 24 -3.91 -11.80 1.38
N TYR A 25 -3.59 -10.64 1.95
CA TYR A 25 -4.22 -10.14 3.17
C TYR A 25 -5.74 -9.98 3.01
N LEU A 26 -6.18 -9.25 1.96
CA LEU A 26 -7.60 -8.98 1.72
C LEU A 26 -8.39 -10.27 1.53
N LYS A 27 -7.82 -11.25 0.80
CA LYS A 27 -8.42 -12.58 0.60
C LYS A 27 -8.50 -13.38 1.89
N GLN A 28 -7.42 -13.45 2.67
CA GLN A 28 -7.36 -14.23 3.91
C GLN A 28 -8.31 -13.69 4.99
N ARG A 29 -8.45 -12.37 5.07
CA ARG A 29 -9.32 -11.68 6.04
C ARG A 29 -10.76 -11.49 5.54
N ASN A 30 -11.07 -11.89 4.30
CA ASN A 30 -12.36 -11.68 3.64
C ASN A 30 -12.86 -10.22 3.75
N THR A 31 -11.95 -9.26 3.51
CA THR A 31 -12.22 -7.83 3.57
C THR A 31 -11.92 -7.16 2.23
N LYS A 32 -12.54 -6.01 1.98
CA LYS A 32 -12.33 -5.21 0.76
C LYS A 32 -11.24 -4.15 0.92
N SER A 33 -10.84 -3.83 2.15
CA SER A 33 -9.80 -2.85 2.44
C SER A 33 -9.04 -3.16 3.72
N ILE A 34 -7.86 -2.53 3.86
CA ILE A 34 -7.00 -2.57 5.05
C ILE A 34 -6.60 -1.15 5.44
N ASN A 35 -6.39 -0.88 6.74
CA ASN A 35 -5.80 0.39 7.18
C ASN A 35 -4.40 0.58 6.56
N TYR A 36 -4.11 1.79 6.07
CA TYR A 36 -2.84 2.11 5.40
C TYR A 36 -1.62 1.85 6.30
N PHE A 37 -1.70 2.25 7.57
CA PHE A 37 -0.60 2.12 8.52
C PHE A 37 -0.40 0.66 8.92
N GLU A 38 -1.48 -0.10 9.16
CA GLU A 38 -1.40 -1.54 9.41
C GLU A 38 -0.73 -2.29 8.25
N PHE A 39 -0.98 -1.84 7.01
CA PHE A 39 -0.36 -2.42 5.82
C PHE A 39 1.13 -2.08 5.70
N CYS A 40 1.47 -0.79 5.82
CA CYS A 40 2.82 -0.30 5.52
C CYS A 40 3.80 -0.48 6.68
N PHE A 41 3.36 -0.38 7.94
CA PHE A 41 4.26 -0.31 9.07
C PHE A 41 4.80 -1.68 9.48
N HIS A 42 6.12 -1.77 9.53
CA HIS A 42 6.81 -2.87 10.19
C HIS A 42 6.83 -2.59 11.71
N PRO A 43 6.60 -3.59 12.58
CA PRO A 43 6.46 -3.38 14.03
C PRO A 43 7.76 -2.94 14.72
N THR A 44 8.92 -3.28 14.16
CA THR A 44 10.23 -3.06 14.79
C THR A 44 11.26 -2.36 13.91
N ASP A 45 10.90 -1.99 12.68
CA ASP A 45 11.85 -1.43 11.71
C ASP A 45 11.22 -0.25 10.96
N PHE A 46 11.58 0.97 11.38
CA PHE A 46 11.10 2.19 10.77
C PHE A 46 11.50 2.32 9.29
N SER A 47 12.71 1.89 8.93
CA SER A 47 13.22 2.01 7.55
C SER A 47 12.40 1.15 6.60
N ARG A 48 12.02 -0.06 7.03
CA ARG A 48 11.06 -0.92 6.30
C ARG A 48 9.70 -0.26 6.14
N SER A 49 9.17 0.39 7.19
CA SER A 49 7.91 1.15 7.09
C SER A 49 7.96 2.27 6.04
N VAL A 50 9.07 3.00 5.97
CA VAL A 50 9.30 4.04 4.97
C VAL A 50 9.37 3.43 3.56
N ALA A 51 10.12 2.34 3.38
CA ALA A 51 10.22 1.65 2.09
C ALA A 51 8.86 1.09 1.62
N ASN A 52 8.10 0.47 2.53
CA ASN A 52 6.77 -0.04 2.26
C ASN A 52 5.79 1.06 1.83
N ALA A 53 5.79 2.19 2.54
CA ALA A 53 5.00 3.36 2.17
C ALA A 53 5.43 3.91 0.79
N PHE A 54 6.73 3.97 0.52
CA PHE A 54 7.28 4.38 -0.77
C PHE A 54 6.78 3.48 -1.91
N TYR A 55 6.92 2.16 -1.81
CA TYR A 55 6.42 1.23 -2.84
C TYR A 55 4.90 1.28 -3.01
N THR A 56 4.16 1.41 -1.91
CA THR A 56 2.70 1.60 -1.94
C THR A 56 2.32 2.86 -2.71
N SER A 57 3.10 3.96 -2.58
CA SER A 57 2.85 5.19 -3.33
C SER A 57 2.94 5.02 -4.85
N PHE A 58 3.80 4.14 -5.36
CA PHE A 58 3.85 3.81 -6.81
C PHE A 58 2.58 3.09 -7.24
N LEU A 59 2.08 2.15 -6.42
CA LEU A 59 0.84 1.44 -6.72
C LEU A 59 -0.38 2.36 -6.73
N LEU A 60 -0.41 3.36 -5.85
CA LEU A 60 -1.42 4.43 -5.84
C LEU A 60 -1.29 5.34 -7.07
N LYS A 61 -0.06 5.72 -7.43
CA LYS A 61 0.22 6.54 -8.63
C LYS A 61 -0.23 5.84 -9.92
N GLU A 62 -0.06 4.53 -10.00
CA GLU A 62 -0.47 3.71 -11.15
C GLU A 62 -1.94 3.25 -11.09
N ASN A 63 -2.74 3.76 -10.15
CA ASN A 63 -4.15 3.37 -9.95
C ASN A 63 -4.32 1.84 -9.86
N LYS A 64 -3.36 1.14 -9.25
CA LYS A 64 -3.47 -0.29 -8.92
C LYS A 64 -4.11 -0.52 -7.57
N VAL A 65 -3.94 0.44 -6.67
CA VAL A 65 -4.51 0.46 -5.33
C VAL A 65 -5.20 1.81 -5.18
N GLY A 66 -6.32 1.83 -4.47
CA GLY A 66 -7.05 3.03 -4.09
C GLY A 66 -6.77 3.39 -2.65
N LEU A 67 -6.73 4.69 -2.36
CA LEU A 67 -6.65 5.24 -1.01
C LEU A 67 -7.90 6.06 -0.76
N HIS A 68 -8.65 5.73 0.29
CA HIS A 68 -9.85 6.45 0.71
C HIS A 68 -9.88 6.57 2.24
N ILE A 69 -10.68 7.50 2.76
CA ILE A 69 -10.93 7.61 4.20
C ILE A 69 -12.09 6.68 4.55
N GLY A 70 -11.87 5.79 5.52
CA GLY A 70 -12.90 4.92 6.07
C GLY A 70 -13.83 5.63 7.05
N ASP A 71 -14.86 4.92 7.50
CA ASP A 71 -15.83 5.43 8.48
C ASP A 71 -15.20 5.80 9.84
N ASP A 72 -14.05 5.19 10.14
CA ASP A 72 -13.21 5.49 11.31
C ASP A 72 -12.30 6.71 11.12
N ASN A 73 -12.49 7.46 10.03
CA ASN A 73 -11.65 8.58 9.62
C ASN A 73 -10.17 8.20 9.39
N MET A 74 -9.90 6.91 9.14
CA MET A 74 -8.56 6.39 8.88
C MET A 74 -8.34 6.10 7.39
N PRO A 75 -7.10 6.30 6.88
CA PRO A 75 -6.77 5.96 5.51
C PRO A 75 -6.82 4.44 5.27
N ARG A 76 -7.50 4.03 4.20
CA ARG A 76 -7.70 2.62 3.82
C ARG A 76 -7.26 2.35 2.40
N LEU A 77 -6.56 1.24 2.22
CA LEU A 77 -6.11 0.71 0.94
C LEU A 77 -7.07 -0.36 0.42
N SER A 78 -7.44 -0.25 -0.86
CA SER A 78 -8.26 -1.24 -1.57
C SER A 78 -7.69 -1.54 -2.95
N LEU A 79 -8.04 -2.69 -3.53
CA LEU A 79 -7.70 -2.99 -4.92
C LEU A 79 -8.62 -2.21 -5.86
N ILE A 80 -8.05 -1.59 -6.89
CA ILE A 80 -8.82 -0.96 -7.97
C ILE A 80 -9.04 -1.99 -9.08
N GLY A 81 -10.31 -2.16 -9.49
CA GLY A 81 -10.68 -3.06 -10.58
C GLY A 81 -10.27 -2.53 -11.95
N ASN A 82 -10.09 -3.41 -12.95
CA ASN A 82 -9.68 -2.99 -14.30
C ASN A 82 -10.67 -2.00 -14.96
N ALA A 83 -11.97 -2.16 -14.72
CA ALA A 83 -13.00 -1.24 -15.25
C ALA A 83 -12.92 0.14 -14.57
N GLU A 84 -12.72 0.15 -13.25
CA GLU A 84 -12.55 1.36 -12.45
C GLU A 84 -11.27 2.11 -12.81
N ARG A 85 -10.16 1.39 -13.03
CA ARG A 85 -8.90 2.01 -13.51
C ARG A 85 -9.11 2.76 -14.83
N LYS A 86 -9.79 2.13 -15.80
CA LYS A 86 -10.09 2.78 -17.09
C LYS A 86 -10.97 4.03 -16.93
N ALA A 87 -11.89 4.03 -15.97
CA ALA A 87 -12.68 5.22 -15.67
C ALA A 87 -11.80 6.32 -15.07
N LEU A 88 -10.89 5.97 -14.14
CA LEU A 88 -9.97 6.91 -13.50
C LEU A 88 -8.94 7.51 -14.48
N GLU A 89 -8.52 6.77 -15.51
CA GLU A 89 -7.63 7.28 -16.57
C GLU A 89 -8.29 8.38 -17.41
N ASN A 90 -9.63 8.40 -17.48
CA ASN A 90 -10.41 9.35 -18.26
C ASN A 90 -10.95 10.53 -17.43
N SER A 91 -10.75 10.54 -16.11
CA SER A 91 -11.21 11.63 -15.23
C SER A 91 -10.08 12.62 -14.93
N THR A 92 -10.41 13.92 -14.98
CA THR A 92 -9.53 15.04 -14.58
C THR A 92 -9.43 15.22 -13.07
N GLU A 93 -10.18 14.44 -12.28
CA GLU A 93 -10.21 14.50 -10.80
C GLU A 93 -9.02 13.78 -10.13
N GLN A 94 -7.99 13.40 -10.89
CA GLN A 94 -6.82 12.65 -10.38
C GLN A 94 -5.92 13.41 -9.39
N ASP A 95 -6.19 14.69 -9.12
CA ASP A 95 -5.21 15.58 -8.48
C ASP A 95 -5.33 15.68 -6.95
N ASN A 96 -6.35 15.08 -6.33
CA ASN A 96 -6.48 15.11 -4.86
C ASN A 96 -5.83 13.90 -4.18
N ARG A 97 -4.63 13.53 -4.64
CA ARG A 97 -3.81 12.47 -4.02
C ARG A 97 -3.19 13.03 -2.74
N GLY A 98 -3.87 12.79 -1.62
CA GLY A 98 -3.45 13.26 -0.30
C GLY A 98 -2.01 12.84 0.06
N VAL A 99 -1.31 13.70 0.80
CA VAL A 99 0.02 13.43 1.32
C VAL A 99 -0.10 12.70 2.66
N ILE A 100 0.50 11.53 2.78
CA ILE A 100 0.69 10.86 4.07
C ILE A 100 2.11 11.15 4.55
N SER A 101 2.21 11.80 5.70
CA SER A 101 3.48 12.09 6.38
C SER A 101 3.46 11.48 7.77
N PHE A 102 4.58 10.88 8.18
CA PHE A 102 4.78 10.39 9.54
C PHE A 102 6.26 10.49 9.91
N SER A 103 6.54 10.85 11.15
CA SER A 103 7.85 10.83 11.77
C SER A 103 8.15 9.46 12.41
N TYR A 104 9.36 9.30 12.94
CA TYR A 104 9.70 8.12 13.75
C TYR A 104 8.79 8.00 14.99
N SER A 105 8.47 9.12 15.64
CA SER A 105 7.56 9.13 16.80
C SER A 105 6.15 8.71 16.40
N ASP A 106 5.63 9.26 15.30
CA ASP A 106 4.30 8.92 14.80
C ASP A 106 4.23 7.42 14.45
N TRP A 107 5.28 6.87 13.84
CA TRP A 107 5.37 5.43 13.57
C TRP A 107 5.33 4.60 14.86
N GLN A 108 6.14 4.94 15.87
CA GLN A 108 6.16 4.20 17.14
C GLN A 108 4.81 4.24 17.86
N GLU A 109 4.16 5.40 17.88
CA GLU A 109 2.86 5.58 18.50
C GLU A 109 1.78 4.80 17.74
N THR A 110 1.75 4.92 16.42
CA THR A 110 0.77 4.24 15.56
C THR A 110 0.91 2.72 15.65
N VAL A 111 2.13 2.17 15.68
CA VAL A 111 2.37 0.73 15.88
C VAL A 111 1.77 0.25 17.20
N LYS A 112 1.89 1.04 18.27
CA LYS A 112 1.29 0.73 19.58
C LYS A 112 -0.22 0.84 19.56
N LEU A 113 -0.76 1.96 19.03
CA LEU A 113 -2.20 2.24 19.00
C LEU A 113 -2.97 1.21 18.18
N LEU A 114 -2.43 0.82 17.02
CA LEU A 114 -3.02 -0.19 16.14
C LEU A 114 -2.61 -1.62 16.52
N ASN A 115 -1.76 -1.77 17.55
CA ASN A 115 -1.26 -3.07 18.02
C ASN A 115 -0.70 -3.92 16.86
N ILE A 116 0.14 -3.30 16.02
CA ILE A 116 0.79 -3.97 14.88
C ILE A 116 1.88 -4.87 15.44
N ARG A 117 1.69 -6.18 15.34
CA ARG A 117 2.62 -7.19 15.89
C ARG A 117 3.45 -7.90 14.83
N GLU A 118 2.91 -7.99 13.62
CA GLU A 118 3.55 -8.67 12.49
C GLU A 118 3.41 -7.79 11.25
N PRO A 119 4.45 -7.73 10.40
CA PRO A 119 4.36 -6.98 9.16
C PRO A 119 3.43 -7.68 8.16
N VAL A 120 2.60 -6.89 7.47
CA VAL A 120 1.76 -7.42 6.37
C VAL A 120 2.59 -7.66 5.10
N ILE A 121 3.55 -6.78 4.83
CA ILE A 121 4.49 -6.92 3.71
C ILE A 121 5.70 -7.72 4.20
N ILE A 122 5.80 -8.96 3.73
CA ILE A 122 6.93 -9.86 4.01
C ILE A 122 7.87 -9.88 2.80
N ASP A 123 9.18 -9.90 3.03
CA ASP A 123 10.14 -10.06 1.93
C ASP A 123 10.13 -11.53 1.45
N HIS A 124 10.31 -11.71 0.14
CA HIS A 124 10.48 -13.00 -0.52
C HIS A 124 11.89 -13.14 -1.11
#